data_AF-A0AAD9XJT4-F1
#
_entry.id   AF-A0AAD9XJT4-F1
#
_cell.length_a   1.000
_cell.length_b   1.000
_cell.length_c   1.000
_cell.angle_alpha   90.00
_cell.angle_beta   90.00
_cell.angle_gamma   90.00
#
_symmetry.space_group_name_H-M   'P 1'
#
loop_
_entity.id
_entity.type
_entity.pdbx_description
1 polymer ?
#
loop_
_entity_poly.entity_id
_entity_poly.type
_entity_poly.pdbx_seq_one_letter_code
_entity_poly.pdbx_strand_id
1 'polypeptide(L)'
;MPGGDPRCYPSTGSAVLLPLKNLQAPSVEAEVLVCGGAPKGSVVKAKNRKKPIFVGALDTCGRIKITHPNPKWVMETMPHARLMGDMTLLPNGNVLIVNGAAAGIAGWEIGRNPVLNPVIYRPDEKLGSRFESQNPTTKPRMYHSTAVLLRDGRVLVGGSNPHMRYEFTGVLFPTELSLEAFSPAYLDPENSILPSKIVLPASQAKLKYKQNLEVRFTVAAGNVTLDKLSVTMVAPSFTTHSFSMNQRLLVLGSEKLTGLTNNTYAVQVTTPGSGNLAPLGYYLLFVVHQDIPKEGIWVDMQ
;
A
#
# COMPACT_ATOMS: atom_id res chain seq x y z
N MET A 1 12.96 -4.06 16.08
CA MET A 1 12.67 -2.63 16.34
C MET A 1 13.04 -2.29 17.77
N PRO A 2 13.46 -1.05 18.05
CA PRO A 2 13.60 -0.54 19.42
C PRO A 2 12.33 -0.76 20.26
N GLY A 3 12.47 -0.84 21.58
CA GLY A 3 11.34 -0.99 22.51
C GLY A 3 10.88 -2.43 22.79
N GLY A 4 11.14 -3.37 21.88
CA GLY A 4 10.86 -4.80 22.12
C GLY A 4 9.38 -5.19 22.06
N ASP A 5 8.51 -4.31 21.57
CA ASP A 5 7.11 -4.63 21.35
C ASP A 5 6.92 -5.56 20.13
N PRO A 6 6.12 -6.63 20.27
CA PRO A 6 5.86 -7.58 19.20
C PRO A 6 4.99 -6.97 18.08
N ARG A 7 5.32 -7.30 16.82
CA ARG A 7 4.54 -6.90 15.64
C ARG A 7 3.88 -8.09 14.94
N CYS A 8 4.33 -9.31 15.22
CA CYS A 8 3.76 -10.52 14.65
C CYS A 8 2.46 -10.92 15.36
N TYR A 9 1.71 -11.83 14.73
CA TYR A 9 0.52 -12.42 15.34
C TYR A 9 0.82 -12.97 16.75
N PRO A 10 -0.06 -12.75 17.74
CA PRO A 10 -1.36 -12.07 17.65
C PRO A 10 -1.31 -10.55 17.88
N SER A 11 -0.13 -9.95 18.01
CA SER A 11 -0.03 -8.49 18.18
C SER A 11 -0.35 -7.76 16.88
N THR A 12 0.02 -8.36 15.74
CA THR A 12 -0.42 -8.00 14.38
C THR A 12 -0.32 -6.51 14.06
N GLY A 13 0.91 -6.03 13.97
CA GLY A 13 1.23 -4.86 13.14
C GLY A 13 1.33 -5.27 11.67
N SER A 14 1.55 -4.28 10.82
CA SER A 14 1.58 -4.45 9.36
C SER A 14 2.93 -3.99 8.82
N ALA A 15 3.36 -4.57 7.71
CA ALA A 15 4.63 -4.24 7.09
C ALA A 15 4.49 -4.08 5.58
N VAL A 16 5.32 -3.21 4.99
CA VAL A 16 5.37 -3.00 3.55
C VAL A 16 6.81 -2.76 3.10
N LEU A 17 7.17 -3.35 1.96
CA LEU A 17 8.35 -2.97 1.20
C LEU A 17 8.02 -1.67 0.47
N LEU A 18 8.71 -0.57 0.81
CA LEU A 18 8.53 0.72 0.16
C LEU A 18 8.97 0.63 -1.32
N PRO A 19 8.50 1.57 -2.18
CA PRO A 19 8.81 1.56 -3.61
C PRO A 19 10.29 1.35 -3.91
N LEU A 20 10.58 0.37 -4.76
CA LEU A 20 11.93 0.17 -5.29
C LEU A 20 12.17 1.16 -6.43
N LYS A 21 13.25 1.93 -6.32
CA LYS A 21 13.66 2.95 -7.29
C LYS A 21 15.04 2.63 -7.82
N ASN A 22 15.50 3.33 -8.85
CA ASN A 22 16.84 3.17 -9.43
C ASN A 22 17.14 1.70 -9.79
N LEU A 23 16.20 1.03 -10.46
CA LEU A 23 16.19 -0.42 -10.67
C LEU A 23 17.35 -0.97 -11.52
N GLN A 24 18.13 -0.08 -12.14
CA GLN A 24 19.31 -0.41 -12.93
C GLN A 24 20.62 -0.25 -12.13
N ALA A 25 20.56 0.27 -10.91
CA ALA A 25 21.73 0.43 -10.06
C ALA A 25 22.35 -0.95 -9.71
N PRO A 26 23.68 -1.04 -9.52
CA PRO A 26 24.33 -2.28 -9.09
C PRO A 26 23.78 -2.84 -7.78
N SER A 27 23.32 -1.95 -6.89
CA SER A 27 22.62 -2.28 -5.66
C SER A 27 21.40 -1.38 -5.53
N VAL A 28 20.22 -1.99 -5.48
CA VAL A 28 18.95 -1.28 -5.32
C VAL A 28 18.65 -1.13 -3.84
N GLU A 29 18.43 0.12 -3.40
CA GLU A 29 18.00 0.39 -2.04
C GLU A 29 16.58 -0.18 -1.81
N ALA A 30 16.45 -0.95 -0.74
CA ALA A 30 15.19 -1.54 -0.29
C ALA A 30 14.92 -1.13 1.15
N GLU A 31 13.72 -0.61 1.39
CA GLU A 31 13.29 -0.12 2.68
C GLU A 31 11.99 -0.78 3.12
N VAL A 32 11.92 -1.18 4.39
CA VAL A 32 10.71 -1.76 4.98
C VAL A 32 10.17 -0.80 6.02
N LEU A 33 8.87 -0.52 5.93
CA LEU A 33 8.11 0.17 6.97
C LEU A 33 7.26 -0.85 7.73
N VAL A 34 7.32 -0.82 9.06
CA VAL A 34 6.53 -1.66 9.96
C VAL A 34 5.76 -0.76 10.92
N CYS A 35 4.44 -0.88 10.99
CA CYS A 35 3.58 -0.01 11.79
C CYS A 35 2.65 -0.81 12.70
N GLY A 36 2.39 -0.27 13.89
CA GLY A 36 1.29 -0.73 14.73
C GLY A 36 1.47 -2.11 15.36
N GLY A 37 0.39 -2.70 15.84
CA GLY A 37 0.39 -3.93 16.63
C GLY A 37 0.11 -3.69 18.11
N ALA A 38 0.10 -4.74 18.91
CA ALA A 38 -0.19 -4.66 20.34
C ALA A 38 1.10 -4.64 21.20
N PRO A 39 1.13 -3.88 22.30
CA PRO A 39 2.28 -3.86 23.22
C PRO A 39 2.58 -5.23 23.84
N LYS A 40 3.83 -5.43 24.29
CA LYS A 40 4.23 -6.66 24.99
C LYS A 40 3.31 -6.96 26.19
N GLY A 41 2.92 -8.22 26.33
CA GLY A 41 2.04 -8.68 27.41
C GLY A 41 0.54 -8.49 27.14
N SER A 42 0.14 -7.84 26.05
CA SER A 42 -1.27 -7.68 25.66
C SER A 42 -1.99 -9.00 25.47
N VAL A 43 -1.29 -10.05 24.99
CA VAL A 43 -1.87 -11.39 24.80
C VAL A 43 -2.34 -12.00 26.11
N VAL A 44 -1.48 -11.96 27.14
CA VAL A 44 -1.78 -12.53 28.46
C VAL A 44 -2.95 -11.78 29.10
N LYS A 45 -2.96 -10.45 28.98
CA LYS A 45 -4.01 -9.57 29.50
C LYS A 45 -5.35 -9.79 28.79
N ALA A 46 -5.35 -9.87 27.46
CA ALA A 46 -6.57 -10.02 26.67
C ALA A 46 -7.19 -11.42 26.81
N LYS A 47 -6.38 -12.48 26.98
CA LYS A 47 -6.85 -13.86 27.15
C LYS A 47 -7.17 -14.25 28.60
N ASN A 48 -7.12 -13.31 29.55
CA ASN A 48 -7.52 -13.58 30.92
C ASN A 48 -9.03 -13.85 31.00
N ARG A 49 -9.42 -15.07 31.39
CA ARG A 49 -10.82 -15.52 31.42
C ARG A 49 -11.69 -14.81 32.45
N LYS A 50 -11.12 -14.32 33.56
CA LYS A 50 -11.88 -13.68 34.65
C LYS A 50 -12.09 -12.20 34.39
N LYS A 51 -11.05 -11.51 33.90
CA LYS A 51 -11.05 -10.07 33.65
C LYS A 51 -10.14 -9.75 32.47
N PRO A 52 -10.64 -9.84 31.23
CA PRO A 52 -9.85 -9.50 30.05
C PRO A 52 -9.54 -8.01 30.04
N ILE A 53 -8.30 -7.65 29.69
CA ILE A 53 -7.87 -6.26 29.52
C ILE A 53 -7.39 -6.08 28.08
N PHE A 54 -8.05 -5.19 27.35
CA PHE A 54 -7.72 -4.86 25.97
C PHE A 54 -6.81 -3.63 25.98
N VAL A 55 -5.50 -3.87 25.90
CA VAL A 55 -4.48 -2.81 25.93
C VAL A 55 -4.55 -2.00 24.63
N GLY A 56 -4.32 -0.68 24.71
CA GLY A 56 -4.19 0.18 23.54
C GLY A 56 -3.11 -0.32 22.58
N ALA A 57 -3.38 -0.20 21.29
CA ALA A 57 -2.45 -0.53 20.21
C ALA A 57 -1.25 0.41 20.21
N LEU A 58 -0.24 0.06 19.44
CA LEU A 58 0.91 0.90 19.15
C LEU A 58 0.58 1.85 18.00
N ASP A 59 1.01 3.10 18.14
CA ASP A 59 1.09 4.11 17.08
C ASP A 59 2.49 4.22 16.47
N THR A 60 3.45 3.46 17.00
CA THR A 60 4.83 3.51 16.53
C THR A 60 5.01 2.78 15.21
N CYS A 61 5.75 3.41 14.31
CA CYS A 61 6.19 2.91 13.02
C CYS A 61 7.73 2.92 12.95
N GLY A 62 8.33 1.86 12.44
CA GLY A 62 9.76 1.75 12.19
C GLY A 62 10.04 1.59 10.69
N ARG A 63 10.89 2.45 10.15
CA ARG A 63 11.45 2.33 8.79
C ARG A 63 12.90 1.84 8.88
N ILE A 64 13.28 0.90 8.02
CA ILE A 64 14.64 0.36 7.97
C ILE A 64 15.08 0.14 6.53
N LYS A 65 16.29 0.62 6.21
CA LYS A 65 16.99 0.32 4.96
C LYS A 65 17.66 -1.04 5.07
N ILE A 66 17.00 -2.11 4.61
CA ILE A 66 17.46 -3.51 4.82
C ILE A 66 18.68 -3.89 3.98
N THR A 67 18.98 -3.10 2.96
CA THR A 67 20.14 -3.26 2.05
C THR A 67 21.35 -2.44 2.50
N HIS A 68 21.18 -1.58 3.50
CA HIS A 68 22.30 -0.82 4.07
C HIS A 68 23.21 -1.78 4.87
N PRO A 69 24.55 -1.69 4.78
CA PRO A 69 25.47 -2.61 5.46
C PRO A 69 25.37 -2.58 7.00
N ASN A 70 24.88 -1.47 7.56
CA ASN A 70 24.57 -1.33 8.98
C ASN A 70 23.13 -0.80 9.11
N PRO A 71 22.10 -1.65 8.97
CA PRO A 71 20.73 -1.20 8.87
C PRO A 71 20.25 -0.66 10.23
N LYS A 72 19.63 0.53 10.22
CA LYS A 72 19.13 1.21 11.42
C LYS A 72 17.63 1.49 11.30
N TRP A 73 16.93 1.37 12.43
CA TRP A 73 15.53 1.76 12.53
C TRP A 73 15.43 3.28 12.68
N VAL A 74 14.61 3.89 11.86
CA VAL A 74 14.11 5.26 12.04
C VAL A 74 12.67 5.14 12.51
N MET A 75 12.39 5.70 13.68
CA MET A 75 11.07 5.59 14.33
C MET A 75 10.25 6.86 14.10
N GLU A 76 8.97 6.68 13.79
CA GLU A 76 7.96 7.73 13.66
C GLU A 76 6.67 7.26 14.35
N THR A 77 5.73 8.17 14.58
CA THR A 77 4.41 7.86 15.14
C THR A 77 3.33 8.15 14.09
N MET A 78 2.48 7.17 13.80
CA MET A 78 1.30 7.38 12.96
C MET A 78 0.17 8.04 13.79
N PRO A 79 -0.77 8.78 13.15
CA PRO A 79 -1.80 9.53 13.87
C PRO A 79 -2.76 8.68 14.71
N HIS A 80 -2.96 7.41 14.33
CA HIS A 80 -3.92 6.51 14.95
C HIS A 80 -3.25 5.19 15.30
N ALA A 81 -3.17 4.87 16.59
CA ALA A 81 -2.71 3.56 17.06
C ALA A 81 -3.54 2.44 16.44
N ARG A 82 -2.90 1.40 15.89
CA ARG A 82 -3.59 0.40 15.06
C ARG A 82 -2.94 -0.97 15.19
N LEU A 83 -3.76 -2.00 15.35
CA LEU A 83 -3.42 -3.40 15.12
C LEU A 83 -4.41 -4.00 14.12
N MET A 84 -4.03 -5.08 13.43
CA MET A 84 -4.80 -5.65 12.31
C MET A 84 -5.04 -4.67 11.14
N GLY A 85 -4.10 -3.76 10.88
CA GLY A 85 -4.20 -2.88 9.71
C GLY A 85 -3.79 -3.59 8.42
N ASP A 86 -4.20 -3.07 7.27
CA ASP A 86 -3.60 -3.42 5.98
C ASP A 86 -2.74 -2.25 5.49
N MET A 87 -1.59 -2.55 4.87
CA MET A 87 -0.69 -1.56 4.27
C MET A 87 -0.57 -1.82 2.77
N THR A 88 -1.26 -1.02 1.96
CA THR A 88 -1.36 -1.20 0.51
C THR A 88 -0.56 -0.14 -0.23
N LEU A 89 0.28 -0.55 -1.18
CA LEU A 89 0.99 0.39 -2.07
C LEU A 89 0.01 1.00 -3.07
N LEU A 90 0.04 2.32 -3.21
CA LEU A 90 -0.70 3.08 -4.22
C LEU A 90 0.18 3.31 -5.46
N PRO A 91 -0.40 3.55 -6.65
CA PRO A 91 0.37 3.70 -7.88
C PRO A 91 1.42 4.80 -7.85
N ASN A 92 1.19 5.88 -7.10
CA ASN A 92 2.15 6.98 -6.94
C ASN A 92 3.28 6.70 -5.93
N GLY A 93 3.36 5.49 -5.37
CA GLY A 93 4.39 5.11 -4.40
C GLY A 93 4.04 5.39 -2.94
N ASN A 94 2.90 6.04 -2.67
CA ASN A 94 2.41 6.21 -1.31
C ASN A 94 1.88 4.88 -0.75
N VAL A 95 1.79 4.80 0.58
CA VAL A 95 1.23 3.65 1.29
C VAL A 95 -0.09 4.06 1.94
N LEU A 96 -1.15 3.32 1.65
CA LEU A 96 -2.41 3.40 2.36
C LEU A 96 -2.39 2.47 3.58
N ILE A 97 -2.72 3.01 4.76
CA ILE A 97 -2.91 2.24 5.99
C ILE A 97 -4.40 2.28 6.34
N VAL A 98 -5.08 1.14 6.31
CA VAL A 98 -6.53 0.99 6.55
C VAL A 98 -6.82 -0.16 7.51
N ASN A 99 -8.08 -0.35 7.88
CA ASN A 99 -8.59 -1.47 8.70
C ASN A 99 -8.00 -1.55 10.12
N GLY A 100 -8.57 -2.42 10.96
CA GLY A 100 -8.02 -2.74 12.26
C GLY A 100 -8.59 -1.95 13.43
N ALA A 101 -7.92 -2.11 14.57
CA ALA A 101 -8.42 -1.78 15.90
C ALA A 101 -7.38 -1.01 16.72
N ALA A 102 -7.82 -0.10 17.58
CA ALA A 102 -6.97 0.71 18.45
C ALA A 102 -6.68 0.04 19.80
N ALA A 103 -7.26 -1.12 20.10
CA ALA A 103 -6.96 -1.87 21.31
C ALA A 103 -7.21 -3.38 21.17
N GLY A 104 -6.55 -4.18 22.03
CA GLY A 104 -6.65 -5.63 22.08
C GLY A 104 -5.48 -6.33 21.38
N ILE A 105 -5.78 -7.46 20.75
CA ILE A 105 -4.89 -8.28 19.92
C ILE A 105 -5.72 -8.87 18.77
N ALA A 106 -5.05 -9.41 17.75
CA ALA A 106 -5.70 -10.16 16.70
C ALA A 106 -6.29 -11.49 17.19
N GLY A 107 -7.32 -11.95 16.46
CA GLY A 107 -8.12 -13.11 16.81
C GLY A 107 -9.56 -12.73 17.13
N TRP A 108 -10.36 -13.74 17.44
CA TRP A 108 -11.80 -13.58 17.65
C TRP A 108 -12.11 -12.89 18.97
N GLU A 109 -13.19 -12.10 19.00
CA GLU A 109 -13.77 -11.43 20.17
C GLU A 109 -12.88 -10.42 20.92
N ILE A 110 -11.65 -10.17 20.47
CA ILE A 110 -10.65 -9.46 21.27
C ILE A 110 -10.38 -8.02 20.81
N GLY A 111 -10.43 -7.73 19.52
CA GLY A 111 -10.21 -6.36 19.02
C GLY A 111 -11.23 -5.37 19.59
N ARG A 112 -10.80 -4.15 19.93
CA ARG A 112 -11.65 -3.06 20.46
C ARG A 112 -11.34 -1.76 19.75
N ASN A 113 -12.30 -0.83 19.77
CA ASN A 113 -12.15 0.53 19.25
C ASN A 113 -11.71 0.54 17.77
N PRO A 114 -12.64 0.32 16.81
CA PRO A 114 -12.27 0.25 15.40
C PRO A 114 -11.62 1.55 14.94
N VAL A 115 -10.54 1.44 14.15
CA VAL A 115 -9.88 2.63 13.58
C VAL A 115 -10.49 2.92 12.22
N LEU A 116 -11.35 3.93 12.18
CA LEU A 116 -12.16 4.26 11.01
C LEU A 116 -11.45 5.15 9.98
N ASN A 117 -10.45 5.93 10.42
CA ASN A 117 -9.70 6.81 9.53
C ASN A 117 -8.58 6.04 8.81
N PRO A 118 -8.54 6.04 7.47
CA PRO A 118 -7.36 5.67 6.73
C PRO A 118 -6.22 6.67 7.00
N VAL A 119 -4.98 6.24 6.75
CA VAL A 119 -3.80 7.11 6.79
C VAL A 119 -3.00 6.91 5.51
N ILE A 120 -2.64 8.00 4.84
CA ILE A 120 -1.67 7.98 3.76
C ILE A 120 -0.28 8.22 4.35
N TYR A 121 0.65 7.33 4.06
CA TYR A 121 2.07 7.50 4.34
C TYR A 121 2.83 7.81 3.05
N ARG A 122 3.48 8.98 3.01
CA ARG A 122 4.29 9.47 1.89
C ARG A 122 5.78 9.22 2.17
N PRO A 123 6.41 8.20 1.55
CA PRO A 123 7.77 7.79 1.91
C PRO A 123 8.83 8.85 1.60
N ASP A 124 8.58 9.72 0.62
CA ASP A 124 9.54 10.72 0.14
C ASP A 124 9.42 12.07 0.88
N GLU A 125 8.37 12.25 1.67
CA GLU A 125 8.21 13.45 2.49
C GLU A 125 9.20 13.48 3.66
N LYS A 126 9.39 14.68 4.20
CA LYS A 126 10.24 14.90 5.39
C LYS A 126 9.68 14.13 6.59
N LEU A 127 10.59 13.62 7.43
CA LEU A 127 10.24 12.96 8.68
C LEU A 127 9.34 13.89 9.52
N GLY A 128 8.24 13.35 10.05
CA GLY A 128 7.22 14.11 10.75
C GLY A 128 6.09 14.69 9.88
N SER A 129 6.24 14.68 8.55
CA SER A 129 5.19 15.13 7.59
C SER A 129 4.68 14.00 6.69
N ARG A 130 5.10 12.75 6.95
CA ARG A 130 4.79 11.60 6.09
C ARG A 130 3.38 11.08 6.23
N PHE A 131 2.75 11.24 7.40
CA PHE A 131 1.44 10.67 7.67
C PHE A 131 0.34 11.72 7.54
N GLU A 132 -0.71 11.37 6.81
CA GLU A 132 -1.90 12.20 6.66
C GLU A 132 -3.16 11.37 6.90
N SER A 133 -3.94 11.75 7.91
CA SER A 133 -5.24 11.14 8.19
C SER A 133 -6.23 11.50 7.07
N GLN A 134 -7.01 10.52 6.65
CA GLN A 134 -8.05 10.68 5.63
C GLN A 134 -9.45 10.64 6.25
N ASN A 135 -10.47 10.92 5.44
CA ASN A 135 -11.87 10.83 5.85
C ASN A 135 -12.24 9.41 6.33
N PRO A 136 -12.99 9.28 7.43
CA PRO A 136 -13.30 7.98 8.02
C PRO A 136 -14.36 7.21 7.21
N THR A 137 -14.28 5.87 7.25
CA THR A 137 -15.45 5.01 6.94
C THR A 137 -16.39 4.95 8.14
N THR A 138 -17.64 4.52 7.92
CA THR A 138 -18.58 4.19 8.99
C THR A 138 -18.58 2.69 9.34
N LYS A 139 -17.82 1.86 8.61
CA LYS A 139 -17.81 0.40 8.76
C LYS A 139 -16.56 -0.08 9.51
N PRO A 140 -16.71 -0.70 10.70
CA PRO A 140 -15.61 -1.37 11.38
C PRO A 140 -15.04 -2.54 10.57
N ARG A 141 -13.78 -2.41 10.12
CA ARG A 141 -13.04 -3.48 9.43
C ARG A 141 -12.07 -4.14 10.40
N MET A 142 -12.52 -5.16 11.13
CA MET A 142 -11.78 -5.78 12.24
C MET A 142 -10.95 -6.99 11.77
N TYR A 143 -10.73 -7.98 12.64
CA TYR A 143 -10.07 -9.24 12.28
C TYR A 143 -10.76 -9.90 11.07
N HIS A 144 -9.98 -10.49 10.16
CA HIS A 144 -10.42 -10.99 8.84
C HIS A 144 -10.97 -9.93 7.86
N SER A 145 -10.65 -8.66 8.03
CA SER A 145 -10.75 -7.69 6.92
C SER A 145 -9.55 -7.79 5.99
N THR A 146 -9.67 -7.20 4.80
CA THR A 146 -8.62 -7.18 3.77
C THR A 146 -8.71 -5.92 2.91
N ALA A 147 -7.60 -5.57 2.27
CA ALA A 147 -7.51 -4.49 1.29
C ALA A 147 -6.63 -4.88 0.09
N VAL A 148 -7.04 -4.47 -1.11
CA VAL A 148 -6.29 -4.70 -2.36
C VAL A 148 -6.43 -3.54 -3.34
N LEU A 149 -5.33 -3.16 -3.99
CA LEU A 149 -5.30 -2.13 -5.02
C LEU A 149 -6.03 -2.61 -6.29
N LEU A 150 -6.86 -1.74 -6.86
CA LEU A 150 -7.52 -1.94 -8.14
C LEU A 150 -6.79 -1.21 -9.28
N ARG A 151 -7.04 -1.68 -10.51
CA ARG A 151 -6.47 -1.10 -11.74
C ARG A 151 -6.83 0.37 -11.96
N ASP A 152 -7.99 0.81 -11.48
CA ASP A 152 -8.42 2.21 -11.57
C ASP A 152 -7.79 3.11 -10.49
N GLY A 153 -6.90 2.58 -9.65
CA GLY A 153 -6.23 3.32 -8.58
C GLY A 153 -7.01 3.40 -7.28
N ARG A 154 -8.24 2.88 -7.19
CA ARG A 154 -8.95 2.72 -5.91
C ARG A 154 -8.39 1.55 -5.12
N VAL A 155 -8.68 1.49 -3.83
CA VAL A 155 -8.40 0.32 -2.99
C VAL A 155 -9.70 -0.32 -2.55
N LEU A 156 -9.92 -1.56 -2.96
CA LEU A 156 -11.06 -2.35 -2.52
C LEU A 156 -10.82 -2.81 -1.09
N VAL A 157 -11.75 -2.50 -0.19
CA VAL A 157 -11.74 -2.87 1.22
C VAL A 157 -12.94 -3.77 1.49
N GLY A 158 -12.71 -4.89 2.16
CA GLY A 158 -13.74 -5.90 2.31
C GLY A 158 -13.57 -6.75 3.56
N GLY A 159 -14.64 -7.50 3.87
CA GLY A 159 -14.67 -8.42 4.98
C GLY A 159 -14.65 -7.73 6.35
N SER A 160 -14.71 -8.60 7.35
CA SER A 160 -14.48 -8.43 8.78
C SER A 160 -15.30 -9.55 9.40
N ASN A 161 -14.62 -10.55 9.94
CA ASN A 161 -15.27 -11.61 10.69
C ASN A 161 -14.46 -11.87 11.96
N PRO A 162 -14.71 -11.09 13.03
CA PRO A 162 -14.02 -11.26 14.30
C PRO A 162 -14.58 -12.42 15.12
N HIS A 163 -15.25 -13.39 14.48
CA HIS A 163 -15.91 -14.52 15.11
C HIS A 163 -15.46 -15.85 14.50
N MET A 164 -15.67 -16.95 15.24
CA MET A 164 -15.40 -18.31 14.76
C MET A 164 -16.37 -18.73 13.64
N ARG A 165 -17.58 -18.18 13.63
CA ARG A 165 -18.66 -18.42 12.65
C ARG A 165 -19.17 -17.08 12.14
N TYR A 166 -20.12 -17.08 11.21
CA TYR A 166 -20.80 -15.84 10.85
C TYR A 166 -21.83 -15.49 11.91
N GLU A 167 -21.57 -14.42 12.64
CA GLU A 167 -22.46 -13.84 13.64
C GLU A 167 -22.85 -12.43 13.19
N PHE A 168 -24.16 -12.15 13.11
CA PHE A 168 -24.68 -10.87 12.59
C PHE A 168 -25.41 -10.03 13.64
N THR A 169 -25.81 -10.62 14.77
CA THR A 169 -26.59 -9.96 15.81
C THR A 169 -26.05 -10.34 17.19
N GLY A 170 -26.31 -9.52 18.21
CA GLY A 170 -25.92 -9.83 19.60
C GLY A 170 -24.41 -9.81 19.87
N VAL A 171 -23.60 -9.33 18.93
CA VAL A 171 -22.14 -9.28 19.02
C VAL A 171 -21.61 -7.85 18.87
N LEU A 172 -20.41 -7.59 19.40
CA LEU A 172 -19.82 -6.24 19.40
C LEU A 172 -19.53 -5.72 17.99
N PHE A 173 -19.07 -6.60 17.10
CA PHE A 173 -18.71 -6.26 15.71
C PHE A 173 -19.25 -7.34 14.77
N PRO A 174 -20.49 -7.19 14.26
CA PRO A 174 -21.08 -8.15 13.33
C PRO A 174 -20.19 -8.50 12.14
N THR A 175 -20.38 -9.70 11.60
CA THR A 175 -19.77 -10.13 10.34
C THR A 175 -20.14 -9.16 9.23
N GLU A 176 -19.14 -8.57 8.57
CA GLU A 176 -19.33 -7.58 7.51
C GLU A 176 -18.95 -8.19 6.16
N LEU A 177 -19.96 -8.38 5.32
CA LEU A 177 -19.82 -9.00 4.00
C LEU A 177 -19.76 -7.96 2.86
N SER A 178 -20.03 -6.67 3.14
CA SER A 178 -19.97 -5.64 2.11
C SER A 178 -18.53 -5.28 1.73
N LEU A 179 -18.42 -4.71 0.53
CA LEU A 179 -17.22 -4.11 -0.01
C LEU A 179 -17.38 -2.59 -0.05
N GLU A 180 -16.30 -1.88 0.21
CA GLU A 180 -16.16 -0.44 -0.03
C GLU A 180 -14.92 -0.21 -0.89
N ALA A 181 -14.86 0.92 -1.59
CA ALA A 181 -13.66 1.35 -2.27
C ALA A 181 -13.16 2.64 -1.63
N PHE A 182 -11.95 2.63 -1.09
CA PHE A 182 -11.25 3.86 -0.75
C PHE A 182 -10.81 4.54 -2.07
N SER A 183 -11.21 5.79 -2.24
CA SER A 183 -10.83 6.64 -3.37
C SER A 183 -9.82 7.68 -2.90
N PRO A 184 -8.52 7.51 -3.22
CA PRO A 184 -7.50 8.48 -2.81
C PRO A 184 -7.69 9.84 -3.50
N ALA A 185 -7.18 10.92 -2.91
CA ALA A 185 -7.34 12.29 -3.41
C ALA A 185 -6.91 12.49 -4.87
N TYR A 186 -5.97 11.68 -5.37
CA TYR A 186 -5.59 11.72 -6.78
C TYR A 186 -6.72 11.33 -7.76
N LEU A 187 -7.82 10.74 -7.28
CA LEU A 187 -9.02 10.45 -8.05
C LEU A 187 -10.10 11.52 -7.90
N ASP A 188 -9.85 12.60 -7.17
CA ASP A 188 -10.81 13.69 -7.02
C ASP A 188 -11.20 14.25 -8.39
N PRO A 189 -12.46 14.68 -8.59
CA PRO A 189 -12.94 15.15 -9.90
C PRO A 189 -12.10 16.29 -10.49
N GLU A 190 -11.47 17.12 -9.66
CA GLU A 190 -10.57 18.20 -10.09
C GLU A 190 -9.31 17.66 -10.81
N ASN A 191 -8.87 16.46 -10.44
CA ASN A 191 -7.72 15.74 -11.02
C ASN A 191 -8.10 14.94 -12.29
N SER A 192 -9.38 14.94 -12.68
CA SER A 192 -9.85 14.27 -13.90
C SER A 192 -9.25 14.87 -15.19
N ILE A 193 -8.76 16.11 -15.11
CA ILE A 193 -8.21 16.91 -16.22
C ILE A 193 -6.77 16.46 -16.64
N LEU A 194 -6.07 15.73 -15.78
CA LEU A 194 -4.71 15.19 -16.00
C LEU A 194 -4.78 13.71 -16.49
N PRO A 195 -3.67 13.03 -16.88
CA PRO A 195 -3.53 12.12 -18.04
C PRO A 195 -4.69 11.22 -18.46
N SER A 196 -4.71 10.86 -19.73
CA SER A 196 -5.74 10.08 -20.38
C SER A 196 -5.11 8.81 -20.97
N LYS A 197 -5.18 7.70 -20.24
CA LYS A 197 -5.03 6.33 -20.76
C LYS A 197 -3.68 5.95 -21.39
N ILE A 198 -3.15 4.80 -20.97
CA ILE A 198 -2.02 4.15 -21.65
C ILE A 198 -2.50 3.60 -23.00
N VAL A 199 -1.83 4.01 -24.08
CA VAL A 199 -2.09 3.59 -25.47
C VAL A 199 -1.12 2.48 -25.88
N LEU A 200 0.13 2.55 -25.43
CA LEU A 200 1.18 1.56 -25.66
C LEU A 200 1.98 1.38 -24.36
N PRO A 201 2.39 0.16 -23.98
CA PRO A 201 2.04 -1.11 -24.60
C PRO A 201 0.54 -1.44 -24.47
N ALA A 202 0.07 -2.42 -25.25
CA ALA A 202 -1.27 -2.96 -25.04
C ALA A 202 -1.35 -3.69 -23.69
N SER A 203 -2.54 -3.76 -23.09
CA SER A 203 -2.77 -4.59 -21.90
C SER A 203 -2.38 -6.05 -22.19
N GLN A 204 -1.84 -6.74 -21.19
CA GLN A 204 -1.27 -8.08 -21.25
C GLN A 204 0.03 -8.18 -22.07
N ALA A 205 0.71 -7.06 -22.34
CA ALA A 205 2.01 -7.11 -23.00
C ALA A 205 3.05 -7.87 -22.17
N LYS A 206 3.84 -8.68 -22.87
CA LYS A 206 4.95 -9.45 -22.31
C LYS A 206 6.20 -8.60 -22.27
N LEU A 207 6.82 -8.51 -21.11
CA LEU A 207 7.99 -7.70 -20.84
C LEU A 207 9.16 -8.60 -20.44
N LYS A 208 10.33 -8.33 -21.00
CA LYS A 208 11.60 -8.97 -20.60
C LYS A 208 12.34 -8.08 -19.62
N TYR A 209 13.30 -8.64 -18.89
CA TYR A 209 14.23 -7.84 -18.07
C TYR A 209 15.14 -6.96 -18.93
N LYS A 210 15.52 -5.79 -18.39
CA LYS A 210 16.40 -4.80 -19.05
C LYS A 210 15.95 -4.39 -20.46
N GLN A 211 14.65 -4.48 -20.71
CA GLN A 211 14.05 -4.08 -21.96
C GLN A 211 13.79 -2.57 -21.93
N ASN A 212 14.18 -1.88 -23.00
CA ASN A 212 13.70 -0.53 -23.26
C ASN A 212 12.26 -0.62 -23.75
N LEU A 213 11.35 -0.08 -22.97
CA LEU A 213 9.92 -0.08 -23.20
C LEU A 213 9.46 1.35 -23.49
N GLU A 214 8.81 1.52 -24.64
CA GLU A 214 8.11 2.76 -24.95
C GLU A 214 6.70 2.70 -24.38
N VAL A 215 6.40 3.63 -23.46
CA VAL A 215 5.06 3.81 -22.92
C VAL A 215 4.46 5.06 -23.56
N ARG A 216 3.41 4.87 -24.37
CA ARG A 216 2.62 5.97 -24.94
C ARG A 216 1.36 6.17 -24.13
N PHE A 217 1.07 7.41 -23.81
CA PHE A 217 -0.14 7.80 -23.08
C PHE A 217 -0.63 9.14 -23.60
N THR A 218 -1.94 9.40 -23.50
CA THR A 218 -2.46 10.73 -23.84
C THR A 218 -2.62 11.56 -22.58
N VAL A 219 -2.70 12.88 -22.73
CA VAL A 219 -3.00 13.82 -21.65
C VAL A 219 -4.07 14.79 -22.11
N ALA A 220 -5.15 14.96 -21.35
CA ALA A 220 -6.25 15.82 -21.75
C ALA A 220 -5.87 17.31 -21.73
N ALA A 221 -5.14 17.76 -20.70
CA ALA A 221 -4.59 19.11 -20.63
C ALA A 221 -3.33 19.16 -19.77
N GLY A 222 -2.56 20.25 -19.92
CA GLY A 222 -1.33 20.50 -19.16
C GLY A 222 -0.06 20.09 -19.90
N ASN A 223 1.06 20.66 -19.47
CA ASN A 223 2.39 20.31 -19.97
C ASN A 223 2.94 19.12 -19.19
N VAL A 224 3.42 18.10 -19.89
CA VAL A 224 4.06 16.94 -19.28
C VAL A 224 5.56 17.17 -19.28
N THR A 225 6.15 17.13 -18.08
CA THR A 225 7.60 17.21 -17.92
C THR A 225 8.12 15.94 -17.26
N LEU A 226 9.35 15.56 -17.62
CA LEU A 226 9.96 14.30 -17.18
C LEU A 226 10.12 14.25 -15.66
N ASP A 227 10.39 15.38 -15.00
CA ASP A 227 10.54 15.51 -13.55
C ASP A 227 9.25 15.26 -12.76
N LYS A 228 8.09 15.39 -13.42
CA LYS A 228 6.76 15.18 -12.82
C LYS A 228 6.10 13.88 -13.25
N LEU A 229 6.81 13.06 -14.03
CA LEU A 229 6.30 11.85 -14.63
C LEU A 229 7.01 10.63 -14.05
N SER A 230 6.25 9.67 -13.55
CA SER A 230 6.76 8.34 -13.23
C SER A 230 5.93 7.26 -13.90
N VAL A 231 6.60 6.16 -14.23
CA VAL A 231 5.95 4.94 -14.70
C VAL A 231 6.21 3.88 -13.63
N THR A 232 5.15 3.27 -13.11
CA THR A 232 5.25 2.33 -12.00
C THR A 232 4.66 0.98 -12.37
N MET A 233 5.31 -0.11 -11.96
CA MET A 233 4.75 -1.46 -12.00
C MET A 233 4.41 -1.90 -10.58
N VAL A 234 3.15 -2.27 -10.35
CA VAL A 234 2.67 -2.76 -9.06
C VAL A 234 2.32 -4.23 -9.18
N ALA A 235 2.96 -5.09 -8.37
CA ALA A 235 2.48 -6.45 -8.20
C ALA A 235 1.30 -6.44 -7.23
N PRO A 236 0.10 -6.88 -7.65
CA PRO A 236 -1.05 -6.96 -6.76
C PRO A 236 -0.77 -7.98 -5.65
N SER A 237 -1.30 -7.69 -4.47
CA SER A 237 -1.12 -8.55 -3.31
C SER A 237 -2.18 -9.64 -3.23
N PHE A 238 -1.81 -10.77 -2.63
CA PHE A 238 -2.78 -11.66 -1.98
C PHE A 238 -2.82 -11.26 -0.50
N THR A 239 -3.92 -10.64 -0.05
CA THR A 239 -4.01 -10.06 1.29
C THR A 239 -4.94 -10.86 2.20
N THR A 240 -4.41 -11.32 3.33
CA THR A 240 -5.21 -11.89 4.43
C THR A 240 -4.52 -11.64 5.76
N HIS A 241 -5.29 -11.53 6.85
CA HIS A 241 -4.75 -11.40 8.21
C HIS A 241 -3.67 -10.30 8.34
N SER A 242 -3.91 -9.13 7.72
CA SER A 242 -2.98 -7.99 7.73
C SER A 242 -1.65 -8.25 7.02
N PHE A 243 -1.60 -9.28 6.18
CA PHE A 243 -0.41 -9.69 5.44
C PHE A 243 -0.69 -9.65 3.94
N SER A 244 -0.07 -8.67 3.26
CA SER A 244 -0.16 -8.47 1.81
C SER A 244 1.00 -9.17 1.12
N MET A 245 0.82 -10.47 0.84
CA MET A 245 1.83 -11.29 0.16
C MET A 245 2.11 -10.78 -1.26
N ASN A 246 3.38 -10.86 -1.66
CA ASN A 246 3.88 -10.52 -3.00
C ASN A 246 3.78 -9.03 -3.43
N GLN A 247 3.17 -8.16 -2.61
CA GLN A 247 3.06 -6.74 -2.90
C GLN A 247 4.44 -6.10 -3.14
N ARG A 248 4.61 -5.42 -4.27
CA ARG A 248 5.77 -4.57 -4.55
C ARG A 248 5.39 -3.48 -5.53
N LEU A 249 6.06 -2.34 -5.42
CA LEU A 249 5.98 -1.25 -6.39
C LEU A 249 7.37 -0.95 -6.92
N LEU A 250 7.48 -0.93 -8.23
CA LEU A 250 8.72 -0.70 -8.97
C LEU A 250 8.56 0.61 -9.74
N VAL A 251 9.40 1.60 -9.44
CA VAL A 251 9.45 2.85 -10.21
C VAL A 251 10.43 2.65 -11.35
N LEU A 252 9.93 2.61 -12.58
CA LEU A 252 10.76 2.47 -13.77
C LEU A 252 11.46 3.80 -14.05
N GLY A 253 12.75 3.73 -14.40
CA GLY A 253 13.52 4.92 -14.74
C GLY A 253 13.04 5.51 -16.05
N SER A 254 12.58 6.77 -16.04
CA SER A 254 12.19 7.50 -17.25
C SER A 254 13.42 8.16 -17.88
N GLU A 255 13.82 7.70 -19.06
CA GLU A 255 15.04 8.16 -19.73
C GLU A 255 14.79 9.34 -20.67
N LYS A 256 13.66 9.29 -21.39
CA LYS A 256 13.33 10.27 -22.43
C LYS A 256 11.83 10.45 -22.56
N LEU A 257 11.38 11.70 -22.55
CA LEU A 257 10.00 12.08 -22.88
C LEU A 257 9.98 12.77 -24.24
N THR A 258 9.05 12.35 -25.11
CA THR A 258 8.83 12.93 -26.44
C THR A 258 7.35 13.27 -26.60
N GLY A 259 7.05 14.52 -26.94
CA GLY A 259 5.71 14.92 -27.35
C GLY A 259 5.40 14.39 -28.75
N LEU A 260 4.19 13.84 -28.92
CA LEU A 260 3.66 13.36 -30.20
C LEU A 260 2.44 14.21 -30.60
N THR A 261 1.71 13.79 -31.62
CA THR A 261 0.47 14.46 -32.06
C THR A 261 -0.71 14.11 -31.13
N ASN A 262 -1.80 14.89 -31.22
CA ASN A 262 -3.07 14.64 -30.51
C ASN A 262 -2.91 14.49 -28.98
N ASN A 263 -2.10 15.36 -28.36
CA ASN A 263 -1.78 15.33 -26.92
C ASN A 263 -1.27 13.96 -26.42
N THR A 264 -0.62 13.21 -27.30
CA THR A 264 0.03 11.94 -26.95
C THR A 264 1.49 12.21 -26.60
N TYR A 265 2.00 11.49 -25.61
CA TYR A 265 3.40 11.52 -25.21
C TYR A 265 3.95 10.11 -25.21
N ALA A 266 5.24 9.98 -25.51
CA ALA A 266 6.00 8.75 -25.38
C ALA A 266 7.09 8.94 -24.33
N VAL A 267 7.09 8.08 -23.31
CA VAL A 267 8.20 7.98 -22.35
C VAL A 267 8.93 6.67 -22.57
N GLN A 268 10.25 6.74 -22.69
CA GLN A 268 11.12 5.57 -22.71
C GLN A 268 11.51 5.21 -21.29
N VAL A 269 11.26 3.96 -20.91
CA VAL A 269 11.61 3.41 -19.61
C VAL A 269 12.34 2.09 -19.74
N THR A 270 13.19 1.76 -18.77
CA THR A 270 13.82 0.43 -18.71
C THR A 270 13.09 -0.45 -17.71
N THR A 271 12.66 -1.64 -18.14
CA THR A 271 12.07 -2.65 -17.26
C THR A 271 13.09 -3.15 -16.22
N PRO A 272 12.65 -3.77 -15.12
CA PRO A 272 13.52 -4.19 -14.03
C PRO A 272 14.71 -5.06 -14.49
N GLY A 273 15.84 -4.97 -13.78
CA GLY A 273 17.07 -5.64 -14.18
C GLY A 273 17.14 -7.15 -13.89
N SER A 274 16.30 -7.67 -13.00
CA SER A 274 16.31 -9.08 -12.59
C SER A 274 15.01 -9.55 -11.92
N GLY A 275 14.85 -10.87 -11.84
CA GLY A 275 13.75 -11.52 -11.12
C GLY A 275 13.76 -11.33 -9.60
N ASN A 276 14.88 -10.92 -9.00
CA ASN A 276 14.92 -10.57 -7.58
C ASN A 276 14.11 -9.30 -7.29
N LEU A 277 14.19 -8.33 -8.19
CA LEU A 277 13.42 -7.08 -8.12
C LEU A 277 11.96 -7.33 -8.55
N ALA A 278 11.79 -8.00 -9.68
CA ALA A 278 10.49 -8.27 -10.29
C ALA A 278 10.36 -9.75 -10.68
N PRO A 279 9.92 -10.63 -9.77
CA PRO A 279 9.60 -12.01 -10.09
C PRO A 279 8.61 -12.08 -11.25
N LEU A 280 8.65 -13.19 -11.97
CA LEU A 280 7.77 -13.43 -13.12
C LEU A 280 6.29 -13.36 -12.71
N GLY A 281 5.45 -12.94 -13.64
CA GLY A 281 4.01 -12.83 -13.48
C GLY A 281 3.46 -11.44 -13.75
N TYR A 282 2.20 -11.24 -13.36
CA TYR A 282 1.42 -10.07 -13.70
C TYR A 282 1.66 -8.87 -12.80
N TYR A 283 1.78 -7.71 -13.43
CA TYR A 283 1.89 -6.40 -12.80
C TYR A 283 0.86 -5.46 -13.39
N LEU A 284 0.41 -4.50 -12.59
CA LEU A 284 -0.31 -3.33 -13.07
C LEU A 284 0.71 -2.24 -13.42
N LEU A 285 0.76 -1.84 -14.68
CA LEU A 285 1.55 -0.71 -15.18
C LEU A 285 0.70 0.56 -15.10
N PHE A 286 1.22 1.58 -14.42
CA PHE A 286 0.61 2.90 -14.31
C PHE A 286 1.54 3.97 -14.87
N VAL A 287 0.94 5.00 -15.46
CA VAL A 287 1.59 6.29 -15.70
C VAL A 287 1.05 7.26 -14.65
N VAL A 288 1.95 7.91 -13.92
CA VAL A 288 1.66 8.84 -12.84
C VAL A 288 2.25 10.20 -13.22
N HIS A 289 1.40 11.22 -13.30
CA HIS A 289 1.83 12.59 -13.59
C HIS A 289 1.38 13.50 -12.44
N GLN A 290 2.31 14.20 -11.81
CA GLN A 290 2.03 15.06 -10.64
C GLN A 290 1.29 14.29 -9.53
N ASP A 291 1.82 13.11 -9.18
CA ASP A 291 1.22 12.18 -8.20
C ASP A 291 -0.17 11.62 -8.52
N ILE A 292 -0.69 11.92 -9.72
CA ILE A 292 -1.99 11.46 -10.19
C ILE A 292 -1.80 10.28 -11.14
N PRO A 293 -2.11 9.04 -10.70
CA PRO A 293 -2.20 7.90 -11.59
C PRO A 293 -3.50 7.93 -12.37
N LYS A 294 -3.51 7.18 -13.47
CA LYS A 294 -4.73 6.88 -14.22
C LYS A 294 -4.92 5.39 -14.29
N GLU A 295 -5.99 4.95 -14.93
CA GLU A 295 -6.28 3.53 -15.04
C GLU A 295 -5.08 2.77 -15.63
N GLY A 296 -4.53 1.86 -14.83
CA GLY A 296 -3.39 1.06 -15.21
C GLY A 296 -3.76 0.00 -16.25
N ILE A 297 -2.76 -0.68 -16.79
CA ILE A 297 -2.95 -1.85 -17.65
C ILE A 297 -2.21 -3.04 -17.05
N TRP A 298 -2.62 -4.25 -17.40
CA TRP A 298 -1.86 -5.43 -17.03
C TRP A 298 -0.64 -5.57 -17.95
N VAL A 299 0.48 -6.01 -17.40
CA VAL A 299 1.67 -6.46 -18.14
C VAL A 299 2.20 -7.72 -17.47
N ASP A 300 2.92 -8.54 -18.20
CA ASP A 300 3.43 -9.82 -17.73
C ASP A 300 4.95 -9.89 -17.86
N MET A 301 5.65 -10.08 -16.75
CA MET A 301 7.10 -10.28 -16.74
C MET A 301 7.42 -11.74 -17.08
N GLN A 302 8.10 -11.96 -18.21
CA GLN A 302 8.49 -13.28 -18.74
C GLN A 302 9.99 -13.38 -19.04
#